data_AF-A0A061PF00-F1
#
_entry.id   AF-A0A061PF00-F1
#
_cell.length_a   1.000
_cell.length_b   1.000
_cell.length_c   1.000
_cell.angle_alpha   90.00
_cell.angle_beta   90.00
_cell.angle_gamma   90.00
#
_symmetry.space_group_name_H-M   'P 1'
#
loop_
_entity.id
_entity.type
_entity.pdbx_description
1 polymer ?
#
loop_
_entity_poly.entity_id
_entity_poly.type
_entity_poly.pdbx_seq_one_letter_code
_entity_poly.pdbx_strand_id
1 'polypeptide(L)'
;MEVGLIQLSTVQQAEDYYLDKSASGWEREVFRGFCGDLLDDERVFPCVLGVHGLKMGELEFCFVPHHDRHNLTHLASRLAHYVQSSRTYGRNTSFVAFFEPGEQTKNLAEYEEEFWNVLQRLHIIDDCEWPKEVDVHPSEPLWEFSYAGEPLFVVCNTPAM
;
A
#
# COMPACT_ATOMS: atom_id res chain seq x y z
N MET A 1 19.23 -11.85 -19.48
CA MET A 1 18.75 -10.50 -19.83
C MET A 1 19.27 -9.58 -18.76
N GLU A 2 20.13 -8.62 -19.11
CA GLU A 2 20.55 -7.57 -18.21
C GLU A 2 19.29 -6.80 -17.82
N VAL A 3 18.78 -7.01 -16.61
CA VAL A 3 17.77 -6.15 -16.02
C VAL A 3 18.52 -4.87 -15.72
N GLY A 4 18.40 -3.87 -16.61
CA GLY A 4 18.93 -2.54 -16.33
C GLY A 4 18.42 -2.12 -14.95
N LEU A 5 19.30 -1.61 -14.09
CA LEU A 5 18.89 -1.14 -12.76
C LEU A 5 17.78 -0.09 -12.96
N ILE A 6 16.58 -0.41 -12.50
CA ILE A 6 15.48 0.55 -12.44
C ILE A 6 15.91 1.65 -11.47
N GLN A 7 15.83 2.90 -11.93
CA GLN A 7 16.15 4.12 -11.18
C GLN A 7 15.14 5.19 -11.58
N LEU A 8 13.97 5.16 -10.97
CA LEU A 8 12.92 6.14 -11.17
C LEU A 8 13.28 7.40 -10.38
N SER A 9 13.51 8.52 -11.05
CA SER A 9 13.91 9.79 -10.42
C SER A 9 12.90 10.92 -10.61
N THR A 10 11.82 10.67 -11.35
CA THR A 10 10.77 11.65 -11.61
C THR A 10 9.40 11.00 -11.50
N VAL A 11 8.38 11.81 -11.18
CA VAL A 11 6.97 11.35 -11.13
C VAL A 11 6.54 10.75 -12.48
N GLN A 12 6.96 11.35 -13.60
CA GLN A 12 6.61 10.83 -14.94
C GLN A 12 7.19 9.43 -15.18
N GLN A 13 8.45 9.19 -14.82
CA GLN A 13 9.03 7.85 -14.94
C GLN A 13 8.31 6.84 -14.05
N ALA A 14 7.92 7.24 -12.84
CA ALA A 14 7.17 6.37 -11.94
C ALA A 14 5.78 6.04 -12.51
N GLU A 15 5.07 7.01 -13.09
CA GLU A 15 3.80 6.75 -13.77
C GLU A 15 3.97 5.81 -14.96
N ASP A 16 4.97 6.05 -15.81
CA ASP A 16 5.21 5.22 -17.00
C ASP A 16 5.60 3.78 -16.63
N TYR A 17 6.21 3.58 -15.46
CA TYR A 17 6.63 2.27 -14.96
C TYR A 17 5.50 1.52 -14.23
N TYR A 18 4.75 2.19 -13.35
CA TYR A 18 3.79 1.54 -12.45
C TYR A 18 2.33 1.59 -12.93
N LEU A 19 1.91 2.66 -13.61
CA LEU A 19 0.51 2.84 -13.96
C LEU A 19 0.18 2.24 -15.33
N ASP A 20 -0.93 1.49 -15.39
CA ASP A 20 -1.52 1.11 -16.66
C ASP A 20 -1.99 2.36 -17.43
N LYS A 21 -1.98 2.30 -18.76
CA LYS A 21 -2.48 3.39 -19.61
C LYS A 21 -3.97 3.67 -19.41
N SER A 22 -4.71 2.69 -18.89
CA SER A 22 -6.12 2.81 -18.54
C SER A 22 -6.37 3.47 -17.18
N ALA A 23 -5.33 3.66 -16.34
CA ALA A 23 -5.48 4.34 -15.05
C ALA A 23 -6.00 5.76 -15.27
N SER A 24 -7.12 6.09 -14.63
CA SER A 24 -7.92 7.27 -14.97
C SER A 24 -8.25 8.16 -13.77
N GLY A 25 -8.30 9.47 -14.02
CA GLY A 25 -8.74 10.48 -13.07
C GLY A 25 -8.02 10.41 -11.72
N TRP A 26 -8.75 9.95 -10.71
CA TRP A 26 -8.31 9.96 -9.32
C TRP A 26 -7.10 9.05 -9.07
N GLU A 27 -7.00 7.89 -9.71
CA GLU A 27 -5.90 6.92 -9.50
C GLU A 27 -4.56 7.57 -9.84
N ARG A 28 -4.54 8.27 -10.98
CA ARG A 28 -3.37 8.99 -11.45
C ARG A 28 -3.05 10.18 -10.55
N GLU A 29 -4.06 10.92 -10.12
CA GLU A 29 -3.88 12.08 -9.25
C GLU A 29 -3.27 11.71 -7.89
N VAL A 30 -3.83 10.69 -7.21
CA VAL A 30 -3.29 10.24 -5.91
C VAL A 30 -1.91 9.63 -6.05
N PHE A 31 -1.66 8.87 -7.12
CA PHE A 31 -0.35 8.29 -7.39
C PHE A 31 0.72 9.36 -7.65
N ARG A 32 0.38 10.39 -8.44
CA ARG A 32 1.28 11.52 -8.71
C ARG A 32 1.58 12.31 -7.45
N GLY A 33 0.57 12.54 -6.59
CA GLY A 33 0.77 13.17 -5.28
C GLY A 33 1.75 12.39 -4.42
N PHE A 34 1.50 11.09 -4.25
CA PHE A 34 2.37 10.19 -3.50
C PHE A 34 3.81 10.17 -4.04
N CYS A 35 4.00 10.03 -5.35
CA CYS A 35 5.34 10.06 -5.95
C CYS A 35 6.00 11.43 -5.81
N GLY A 36 5.22 12.51 -5.88
CA GLY A 36 5.68 13.87 -5.66
C GLY A 36 6.28 14.04 -4.27
N ASP A 37 5.57 13.56 -3.24
CA ASP A 37 6.04 13.64 -1.86
C ASP A 37 7.32 12.80 -1.64
N LEU A 38 7.37 11.58 -2.20
CA LEU A 38 8.53 10.68 -2.04
C LEU A 38 9.77 11.14 -2.82
N LEU A 39 9.59 11.88 -3.92
CA LEU A 39 10.67 12.35 -4.79
C LEU A 39 10.99 13.84 -4.61
N ASP A 40 10.41 14.50 -3.59
CA ASP A 40 10.70 15.90 -3.27
C ASP A 40 12.09 16.01 -2.62
N ASP A 41 13.05 16.60 -3.34
CA ASP A 41 14.42 16.83 -2.85
C ASP A 41 14.50 18.00 -1.85
N GLU A 42 13.51 18.89 -1.80
CA GLU A 42 13.45 20.04 -0.88
C GLU A 42 12.74 19.67 0.43
N ARG A 43 11.63 18.93 0.34
CA ARG A 43 10.86 18.41 1.48
C ARG A 43 11.06 16.91 1.60
N VAL A 44 12.21 16.54 2.17
CA VAL A 44 12.63 15.14 2.29
C VAL A 44 11.59 14.32 3.05
N PHE A 45 11.03 13.32 2.35
CA PHE A 45 10.13 12.34 2.95
C PHE A 45 10.85 11.52 4.05
N PRO A 46 10.25 11.35 5.23
CA PRO A 46 10.95 10.76 6.38
C PRO A 46 11.28 9.27 6.22
N CYS A 47 10.57 8.55 5.34
CA CYS A 47 10.78 7.13 5.12
C CYS A 47 11.78 6.88 3.98
N VAL A 48 13.06 6.78 4.31
CA VAL A 48 14.13 6.46 3.35
C VAL A 48 13.88 5.14 2.61
N LEU A 49 13.29 4.15 3.29
CA LEU A 49 12.99 2.84 2.69
C LEU A 49 11.89 2.95 1.62
N GLY A 50 10.84 3.73 1.87
CA GLY A 50 9.76 3.99 0.91
C GLY A 50 10.26 4.74 -0.33
N VAL A 51 11.10 5.77 -0.14
CA VAL A 51 11.75 6.48 -1.26
C VAL A 51 12.61 5.51 -2.07
N HIS A 52 13.43 4.69 -1.41
CA HIS A 52 14.28 3.73 -2.11
C HIS A 52 13.46 2.69 -2.88
N GLY A 53 12.43 2.10 -2.25
CA GLY A 53 11.54 1.14 -2.90
C GLY A 53 10.89 1.73 -4.15
N LEU A 54 10.41 2.98 -4.07
CA LEU A 54 9.86 3.67 -5.25
C LEU A 54 10.91 3.81 -6.34
N LYS A 55 12.09 4.38 -6.02
CA LYS A 55 13.18 4.62 -6.99
C LYS A 55 13.67 3.34 -7.66
N MET A 56 13.68 2.22 -6.93
CA MET A 56 14.17 0.92 -7.41
C MET A 56 13.12 0.09 -8.15
N GLY A 57 11.85 0.53 -8.21
CA GLY A 57 10.80 -0.28 -8.84
C GLY A 57 10.26 -1.42 -7.97
N GLU A 58 10.44 -1.36 -6.65
CA GLU A 58 10.18 -2.47 -5.71
C GLU A 58 8.80 -2.39 -5.01
N LEU A 59 7.99 -1.37 -5.31
CA LEU A 59 6.66 -1.20 -4.71
C LEU A 59 5.56 -1.87 -5.54
N GLU A 60 4.49 -2.29 -4.89
CA GLU A 60 3.27 -2.74 -5.57
C GLU A 60 2.11 -1.83 -5.20
N PHE A 61 1.32 -1.42 -6.19
CA PHE A 61 0.21 -0.49 -6.01
C PHE A 61 -1.13 -1.17 -6.29
N CYS A 62 -2.14 -0.85 -5.49
CA CYS A 62 -3.52 -1.26 -5.69
C CYS A 62 -4.45 -0.05 -5.51
N PHE A 63 -5.40 0.12 -6.42
CA PHE A 63 -6.38 1.20 -6.39
C PHE A 63 -7.76 0.63 -6.02
N VAL A 64 -8.40 1.23 -5.03
CA VAL A 64 -9.66 0.78 -4.43
C VAL A 64 -10.70 1.90 -4.56
N PRO A 65 -11.55 1.89 -5.60
CA PRO A 65 -12.54 2.94 -5.84
C PRO A 65 -13.56 3.08 -4.70
N HIS A 66 -14.15 1.97 -4.27
CA HIS A 66 -15.17 1.99 -3.22
C HIS A 66 -14.94 0.88 -2.20
N HIS A 67 -15.36 1.10 -0.96
CA HIS A 67 -15.22 0.12 0.13
C HIS A 67 -16.32 -0.96 0.08
N ASP A 68 -16.71 -1.37 -1.12
CA ASP A 68 -17.66 -2.44 -1.35
C ASP A 68 -16.97 -3.82 -1.31
N ARG A 69 -17.79 -4.88 -1.24
CA ARG A 69 -17.30 -6.24 -1.12
C ARG A 69 -16.41 -6.66 -2.29
N HIS A 70 -16.74 -6.25 -3.51
CA HIS A 70 -16.02 -6.67 -4.70
C HIS A 70 -14.60 -6.08 -4.72
N ASN A 71 -14.49 -4.78 -4.47
CA ASN A 71 -13.21 -4.07 -4.43
C ASN A 71 -12.32 -4.54 -3.28
N LEU A 72 -12.90 -4.91 -2.12
CA LEU A 72 -12.13 -5.49 -1.02
C LEU A 72 -11.68 -6.92 -1.28
N THR A 73 -12.47 -7.73 -1.98
CA THR A 73 -12.00 -9.04 -2.47
C THR A 73 -10.86 -8.88 -3.49
N HIS A 74 -10.91 -7.84 -4.33
CA HIS A 74 -9.81 -7.51 -5.22
C HIS A 74 -8.54 -7.12 -4.43
N LEU A 75 -8.67 -6.21 -3.46
CA LEU A 75 -7.57 -5.82 -2.57
C LEU A 75 -6.95 -7.03 -1.87
N ALA A 76 -7.77 -7.91 -1.29
CA ALA A 76 -7.36 -9.15 -0.66
C ALA A 76 -6.55 -10.05 -1.62
N SER A 77 -7.04 -10.24 -2.85
CA SER A 77 -6.32 -11.02 -3.86
C SER A 77 -4.99 -10.39 -4.27
N ARG A 78 -4.91 -9.06 -4.38
CA ARG A 78 -3.66 -8.34 -4.67
C ARG A 78 -2.67 -8.44 -3.51
N LEU A 79 -3.15 -8.32 -2.28
CA LEU A 79 -2.32 -8.48 -1.09
C LEU A 79 -1.76 -9.90 -0.97
N ALA A 80 -2.57 -10.94 -1.25
CA ALA A 80 -2.09 -12.33 -1.29
C ALA A 80 -0.98 -12.52 -2.32
N HIS A 81 -1.15 -11.96 -3.52
CA HIS A 81 -0.14 -12.01 -4.58
C HIS A 81 1.16 -11.31 -4.15
N TYR A 82 1.03 -10.13 -3.54
CA TYR A 82 2.16 -9.39 -2.99
C TYR A 82 2.90 -10.22 -1.94
N VAL A 83 2.20 -10.78 -0.95
CA VAL A 83 2.81 -11.60 0.11
C VAL A 83 3.64 -12.74 -0.50
N GLN A 84 3.09 -13.44 -1.51
CA GLN A 84 3.76 -14.56 -2.17
C GLN A 84 4.99 -14.15 -3.01
N SER A 85 4.98 -12.93 -3.56
CA SER A 85 5.97 -12.49 -4.55
C SER A 85 6.98 -11.46 -4.04
N SER A 86 6.67 -10.80 -2.92
CA SER A 86 7.41 -9.65 -2.35
C SER A 86 8.91 -9.92 -2.17
N ARG A 87 9.29 -11.14 -1.79
CA ARG A 87 10.69 -11.56 -1.62
C ARG A 87 11.51 -11.51 -2.91
N THR A 88 10.85 -11.39 -4.07
CA THR A 88 11.49 -11.24 -5.39
C THR A 88 11.63 -9.78 -5.84
N TYR A 89 10.93 -8.84 -5.19
CA TYR A 89 10.88 -7.44 -5.61
C TYR A 89 12.11 -6.66 -5.19
N GLY A 90 12.69 -7.00 -4.04
CA GLY A 90 13.87 -6.34 -3.49
C GLY A 90 13.84 -6.30 -1.97
N ARG A 91 14.71 -5.49 -1.37
CA ARG A 91 14.82 -5.40 0.10
C ARG A 91 13.84 -4.40 0.72
N ASN A 92 13.40 -3.41 -0.05
CA ASN A 92 12.63 -2.26 0.44
C ASN A 92 11.27 -2.21 -0.25
N THR A 93 10.62 -3.38 -0.33
CA THR A 93 9.31 -3.52 -0.95
C THR A 93 8.19 -3.12 0.01
N SER A 94 7.09 -2.60 -0.52
CA SER A 94 5.86 -2.37 0.22
C SER A 94 4.67 -2.50 -0.72
N PHE A 95 3.53 -2.89 -0.16
CA PHE A 95 2.25 -2.87 -0.85
C PHE A 95 1.50 -1.60 -0.44
N VAL A 96 1.16 -0.76 -1.42
CA VAL A 96 0.50 0.53 -1.21
C VAL A 96 -0.89 0.48 -1.82
N ALA A 97 -1.91 0.50 -0.97
CA ALA A 97 -3.30 0.59 -1.40
C ALA A 97 -3.78 2.04 -1.33
N PHE A 98 -4.24 2.58 -2.46
CA PHE A 98 -4.93 3.86 -2.53
C PHE A 98 -6.43 3.66 -2.51
N PHE A 99 -7.12 4.43 -1.67
CA PHE A 99 -8.57 4.46 -1.60
C PHE A 99 -9.06 5.76 -2.25
N GLU A 100 -10.11 5.68 -3.07
CA GLU A 100 -10.64 6.85 -3.77
C GLU A 100 -11.05 7.92 -2.75
N PRO A 101 -10.54 9.15 -2.88
CA PRO A 101 -10.93 10.23 -1.99
C PRO A 101 -12.43 10.54 -2.11
N GLY A 102 -13.10 10.70 -0.98
CA GLY A 102 -14.46 11.25 -0.96
C GLY A 102 -14.46 12.76 -1.25
N GLU A 103 -15.66 13.33 -1.45
CA GLU A 103 -15.83 14.78 -1.72
C GLU A 103 -15.32 15.67 -0.58
N GLN A 104 -15.34 15.16 0.65
CA GLN A 104 -14.90 15.86 1.85
C GLN A 104 -13.79 15.08 2.55
N THR A 105 -12.79 15.79 3.03
CA THR A 105 -11.76 15.24 3.90
C THR A 105 -12.37 14.84 5.23
N LYS A 106 -12.11 13.60 5.63
CA LYS A 106 -12.57 13.06 6.91
C LYS A 106 -11.65 13.54 8.03
N ASN A 107 -12.13 13.48 9.26
CA ASN A 107 -11.28 13.70 10.42
C ASN A 107 -10.44 12.44 10.74
N LEU A 108 -9.46 12.57 11.63
CA LEU A 108 -8.54 11.48 11.96
C LEU A 108 -9.25 10.22 12.51
N ALA A 109 -10.27 10.39 13.35
CA ALA A 109 -11.00 9.26 13.94
C ALA A 109 -11.81 8.48 12.89
N GLU A 110 -12.37 9.19 11.91
CA GLU A 110 -13.06 8.55 10.78
C GLU A 110 -12.09 7.76 9.89
N TYR A 111 -10.89 8.29 9.61
CA TYR A 111 -9.88 7.53 8.88
C TYR A 111 -9.36 6.33 9.67
N GLU A 112 -9.17 6.47 10.98
CA GLU A 112 -8.79 5.37 11.86
C GLU A 112 -9.84 4.24 11.84
N GLU A 113 -11.12 4.59 11.97
CA GLU A 113 -12.21 3.62 11.87
C GLU A 113 -12.21 2.90 10.51
N GLU A 114 -12.01 3.62 9.41
CA GLU A 114 -11.94 3.01 8.08
C GLU A 114 -10.76 2.08 7.90
N PHE A 115 -9.58 2.46 8.41
CA PHE A 115 -8.39 1.63 8.39
C PHE A 115 -8.63 0.29 9.10
N TRP A 116 -9.15 0.33 10.33
CA TRP A 116 -9.47 -0.89 11.07
C TRP A 116 -10.55 -1.73 10.40
N ASN A 117 -11.58 -1.09 9.82
CA ASN A 117 -12.62 -1.80 9.08
C ASN A 117 -12.05 -2.54 7.86
N VAL A 118 -11.11 -1.95 7.12
CA VAL A 118 -10.42 -2.60 6.00
C VAL A 118 -9.63 -3.82 6.50
N LEU A 119 -8.80 -3.66 7.53
CA LEU A 119 -8.00 -4.78 8.08
C LEU A 119 -8.89 -5.93 8.56
N GLN A 120 -9.98 -5.63 9.28
CA GLN A 120 -10.93 -6.65 9.73
C GLN A 120 -11.59 -7.37 8.55
N ARG A 121 -11.94 -6.66 7.48
CA ARG A 121 -12.53 -7.27 6.27
C ARG A 121 -11.53 -8.15 5.54
N LEU A 122 -10.26 -7.73 5.45
CA LEU A 122 -9.18 -8.56 4.89
C LEU A 122 -8.99 -9.83 5.74
N HIS A 123 -8.93 -9.70 7.06
CA HIS A 123 -8.82 -10.85 7.97
C HIS A 123 -9.97 -11.86 7.79
N ILE A 124 -11.21 -11.38 7.61
CA ILE A 124 -12.37 -12.25 7.34
C ILE A 124 -12.27 -12.98 5.99
N ILE A 125 -11.60 -12.39 5.00
CA ILE A 125 -11.41 -12.97 3.66
C ILE A 125 -10.22 -13.93 3.63
N ASP A 126 -9.26 -13.80 4.55
CA ASP A 126 -8.08 -14.65 4.57
C ASP A 126 -8.44 -16.12 4.85
N ASP A 127 -8.05 -16.99 3.93
CA ASP A 127 -8.24 -18.44 4.06
C ASP A 127 -7.10 -19.10 4.85
N CYS A 128 -6.02 -18.36 5.17
CA CYS A 128 -4.90 -18.87 5.96
C CYS A 128 -5.13 -18.70 7.46
N GLU A 129 -4.58 -19.63 8.25
CA GLU A 129 -4.58 -19.49 9.70
C GLU A 129 -3.71 -18.31 10.14
N TRP A 130 -4.15 -17.59 11.17
CA TRP A 130 -3.32 -16.56 11.81
C TRP A 130 -2.06 -17.21 12.42
N PRO A 131 -0.86 -16.63 12.22
CA PRO A 131 0.39 -17.18 12.77
C PRO A 131 0.32 -17.35 14.29
N LYS A 132 0.83 -18.47 14.82
CA LYS A 132 0.69 -18.82 16.24
C LYS A 132 1.54 -17.95 17.16
N GLU A 133 2.59 -17.38 16.61
CA GLU A 133 3.56 -16.51 17.25
C GLU A 133 3.14 -15.03 17.28
N VAL A 134 2.09 -14.65 16.55
CA VAL A 134 1.59 -13.28 16.49
C VAL A 134 0.33 -13.15 17.34
N ASP A 135 0.29 -12.13 18.19
CA ASP A 135 -0.90 -11.86 19.00
C ASP A 135 -2.10 -11.54 18.09
N VAL A 136 -3.29 -11.99 18.49
CA VAL A 136 -4.54 -11.75 17.72
C VAL A 136 -5.20 -10.43 18.08
N HIS A 137 -4.79 -9.80 19.17
CA HIS A 137 -5.42 -8.59 19.71
C HIS A 137 -4.58 -7.35 19.38
N PRO A 138 -5.11 -6.35 18.65
CA PRO A 138 -4.37 -5.14 18.27
C PRO A 138 -3.82 -4.30 19.43
N SER A 139 -4.33 -4.51 20.65
CA SER A 139 -3.84 -3.85 21.86
C SER A 139 -2.57 -4.48 22.43
N GLU A 140 -2.17 -5.65 21.95
CA GLU A 140 -1.02 -6.39 22.49
C GLU A 140 0.29 -5.93 21.84
N PRO A 141 1.41 -5.88 22.60
CA PRO A 141 2.68 -5.33 22.10
C PRO A 141 3.30 -6.09 20.92
N LEU A 142 2.99 -7.38 20.73
CA LEU A 142 3.52 -8.20 19.63
C LEU A 142 2.49 -8.40 18.51
N TRP A 143 1.42 -7.61 18.49
CA TRP A 143 0.45 -7.67 17.41
C TRP A 143 1.04 -7.13 16.11
N GLU A 144 0.85 -7.88 15.04
CA GLU A 144 1.07 -7.47 13.66
C GLU A 144 -0.11 -7.93 12.83
N PHE A 145 -0.54 -7.11 11.87
CA PHE A 145 -1.58 -7.54 10.95
C PHE A 145 -1.04 -8.69 10.10
N SER A 146 -1.68 -9.87 10.12
CA SER A 146 -1.23 -11.02 9.33
C SER A 146 -2.19 -11.29 8.18
N TYR A 147 -1.64 -11.57 7.00
CA TYR A 147 -2.41 -11.95 5.82
C TYR A 147 -1.68 -13.01 5.00
N ALA A 148 -2.40 -14.02 4.52
CA ALA A 148 -1.84 -15.17 3.82
C ALA A 148 -0.72 -15.88 4.60
N GLY A 149 -0.88 -15.93 5.94
CA GLY A 149 0.07 -16.57 6.86
C GLY A 149 1.35 -15.78 7.14
N GLU A 150 1.48 -14.55 6.64
CA GLU A 150 2.68 -13.71 6.85
C GLU A 150 2.31 -12.47 7.69
N PRO A 151 3.05 -12.18 8.77
CA PRO A 151 2.91 -10.92 9.51
C PRO A 151 3.37 -9.72 8.68
N LEU A 152 2.60 -8.64 8.75
CA LEU A 152 2.81 -7.41 7.98
C LEU A 152 2.76 -6.20 8.91
N PHE A 153 3.77 -5.35 8.79
CA PHE A 153 3.71 -4.00 9.33
C PHE A 153 2.79 -3.14 8.49
N VAL A 154 1.71 -2.63 9.10
CA VAL A 154 0.69 -1.82 8.43
C VAL A 154 0.64 -0.41 9.02
N VAL A 155 0.56 0.58 8.14
CA VAL A 155 0.37 1.99 8.51
C VAL A 155 -0.64 2.63 7.58
N CYS A 156 -1.35 3.64 8.07
CA CYS A 156 -2.24 4.45 7.28
C CYS A 156 -1.68 5.87 7.19
N ASN A 157 -1.56 6.39 5.96
CA ASN A 157 -1.32 7.81 5.74
C ASN A 157 -2.64 8.45 5.30
N THR A 158 -2.97 9.61 5.87
CA THR A 158 -4.27 10.25 5.66
C THR A 158 -4.09 11.72 5.35
N PRO A 159 -4.95 12.36 4.53
CA PRO A 159 -4.90 13.80 4.31
C PRO A 159 -5.10 14.67 5.58
N ALA A 160 -5.52 14.06 6.70
CA ALA A 160 -5.68 14.76 7.97
C ALA A 160 -4.37 14.88 8.79
N MET A 161 -3.24 14.37 8.28
CA MET A 161 -1.92 14.43 8.93
C MET A 161 -0.81 14.80 7.95
#